data_AF-A0A7C1JBK8-F1
#
_entry.id   AF-A0A7C1JBK8-F1
#
_cell.length_a   1.000
_cell.length_b   1.000
_cell.length_c   1.000
_cell.angle_alpha   90.00
_cell.angle_beta   90.00
_cell.angle_gamma   90.00
#
_symmetry.space_group_name_H-M   'P 1'
#
loop_
_entity.id
_entity.type
_entity.pdbx_description
1 polymer ?
#
loop_
_entity_poly.entity_id
_entity_poly.type
_entity_poly.pdbx_seq_one_letter_code
_entity_poly.pdbx_strand_id
1 'polypeptide(L)'
;LNGTVTVLTDGRTYTVTTQRSGAAAPQQPATTGKYVGSVKSNKYHLPTCRYAEAIAPENRIWFSSEEEARAAGYEPCGVCKP
;
A
#
# COMPACT_ATOMS: atom_id res chain seq x y z
N LEU A 1 16.95 -0.65 -25.83
CA LEU A 1 15.73 -1.49 -25.98
C LEU A 1 14.57 -0.56 -26.26
N ASN A 2 13.93 -0.73 -27.41
CA ASN A 2 12.79 0.09 -27.84
C ASN A 2 11.52 -0.58 -27.34
N GLY A 3 10.85 0.01 -26.35
CA GLY A 3 9.57 -0.46 -25.83
C GLY A 3 8.49 0.57 -26.15
N THR A 4 7.66 0.30 -27.14
CA THR A 4 6.47 1.11 -27.41
C THR A 4 5.39 0.70 -26.41
N VAL A 5 4.88 1.66 -25.64
CA VAL A 5 3.74 1.46 -24.75
C VAL A 5 2.51 2.11 -25.40
N THR A 6 1.68 1.28 -26.05
CA THR A 6 0.40 1.74 -26.60
C THR A 6 -0.68 1.51 -25.54
N VAL A 7 -1.25 2.59 -25.01
CA VAL A 7 -2.36 2.52 -24.04
C VAL A 7 -3.65 2.91 -24.75
N LEU A 8 -4.58 1.95 -24.93
CA LEU A 8 -5.96 2.25 -25.36
C LEU A 8 -6.89 2.28 -24.15
N THR A 9 -7.48 3.47 -24.01
CA THR A 9 -8.23 4.12 -22.93
C THR A 9 -9.78 4.05 -22.83
N ASP A 10 -10.52 2.95 -22.67
CA ASP A 10 -12.00 3.03 -22.51
C ASP A 10 -12.49 3.50 -21.10
N GLY A 11 -11.57 3.99 -20.25
CA GLY A 11 -11.93 4.80 -19.08
C GLY A 11 -12.40 4.04 -17.83
N ARG A 12 -12.16 2.73 -17.71
CA ARG A 12 -12.64 1.92 -16.57
C ARG A 12 -11.61 0.95 -15.96
N THR A 13 -10.40 1.46 -15.68
CA THR A 13 -9.31 0.83 -14.87
C THR A 13 -8.22 0.14 -15.68
N TYR A 14 -6.95 0.43 -15.36
CA TYR A 14 -5.75 -0.19 -15.93
C TYR A 14 -4.90 -0.75 -14.78
N THR A 15 -4.62 -2.05 -14.80
CA THR A 15 -3.62 -2.66 -13.91
C THR A 15 -2.38 -3.00 -14.73
N VAL A 16 -1.28 -2.31 -14.47
CA VAL A 16 0.01 -2.57 -15.14
C VAL A 16 0.90 -3.36 -14.20
N THR A 17 1.12 -4.64 -14.52
CA THR A 17 2.10 -5.47 -13.81
C THR A 17 3.41 -5.44 -14.62
N THR A 18 4.37 -4.63 -14.18
CA THR A 18 5.75 -4.70 -14.70
C THR A 18 6.64 -5.37 -13.67
N GLN A 19 7.25 -6.49 -14.06
CA GLN A 19 8.20 -7.23 -13.24
C GLN A 19 9.61 -6.70 -13.50
N ARG A 20 10.02 -5.66 -12.76
CA ARG A 20 11.45 -5.35 -12.57
C ARG A 20 11.65 -4.48 -11.33
N SER A 21 12.39 -5.05 -10.39
CA SER A 21 12.83 -4.48 -9.12
C SER A 21 13.42 -3.08 -9.32
N GLY A 22 12.74 -2.03 -8.88
CA GLY A 22 13.25 -0.68 -8.97
C GLY A 22 12.20 0.41 -8.77
N ALA A 23 12.63 1.43 -8.01
CA ALA A 23 12.05 2.77 -7.88
C ALA A 23 10.68 2.88 -7.19
N ALA A 24 10.70 3.60 -6.05
CA ALA A 24 9.53 4.12 -5.35
C ALA A 24 8.63 4.91 -6.31
N ALA A 25 7.60 4.25 -6.84
CA ALA A 25 6.47 4.90 -7.47
C ALA A 25 5.47 5.31 -6.39
N PRO A 26 4.73 6.42 -6.55
CA PRO A 26 3.69 6.81 -5.60
C PRO A 26 2.64 5.70 -5.59
N GLN A 27 2.61 4.97 -4.48
CA GLN A 27 1.83 3.75 -4.34
C GLN A 27 0.36 4.13 -4.31
N GLN A 28 -0.35 3.81 -5.39
CA GLN A 28 -1.81 3.88 -5.42
C GLN A 28 -2.35 3.13 -4.20
N PRO A 29 -3.39 3.65 -3.52
CA PRO A 29 -3.96 2.97 -2.36
C PRO A 29 -4.42 1.59 -2.80
N ALA A 30 -3.64 0.56 -2.46
CA ALA A 30 -4.02 -0.82 -2.69
C ALA A 30 -5.33 -1.05 -1.93
N THR A 31 -6.36 -1.54 -2.62
CA THR A 31 -7.68 -1.69 -2.01
C THR A 31 -7.71 -2.79 -0.94
N THR A 32 -6.69 -3.67 -0.91
CA THR A 32 -6.44 -4.66 0.14
C THR A 32 -4.95 -5.04 0.18
N GLY A 33 -4.23 -4.65 1.24
CA GLY A 33 -2.85 -5.06 1.52
C GLY A 33 -2.76 -6.02 2.71
N LYS A 34 -1.55 -6.54 2.99
CA LYS A 34 -1.30 -7.40 4.15
C LYS A 34 -1.23 -6.60 5.45
N TYR A 35 -0.81 -5.34 5.36
CA TYR A 35 -0.70 -4.42 6.47
C TYR A 35 -1.48 -3.15 6.18
N VAL A 36 -2.08 -2.57 7.21
CA VAL A 36 -2.84 -1.32 7.13
C VAL A 36 -2.24 -0.30 8.08
N GLY A 37 -1.83 0.84 7.54
CA GLY A 37 -1.44 2.02 8.30
C GLY A 37 -2.49 3.12 8.25
N SER A 38 -2.26 4.17 9.02
CA SER A 38 -3.10 5.37 9.01
C SER A 38 -2.34 6.55 8.37
N VAL A 39 -2.99 7.39 7.58
CA VAL A 39 -2.38 8.69 7.20
C VAL A 39 -2.17 9.60 8.42
N LYS A 40 -2.93 9.38 9.50
CA LYS A 40 -2.88 10.19 10.73
C LYS A 40 -1.88 9.68 11.76
N SER A 41 -1.28 8.51 11.53
CA SER A 41 -0.32 7.90 12.44
C SER A 41 0.71 7.12 11.65
N ASN A 42 1.97 7.23 12.03
CA ASN A 42 3.07 6.48 11.45
C ASN A 42 3.05 4.98 11.86
N LYS A 43 1.92 4.37 12.18
CA LYS A 43 1.84 2.97 12.62
C LYS A 43 1.14 2.10 11.59
N TYR A 44 1.71 0.93 11.32
CA TYR A 44 1.08 -0.12 10.52
C TYR A 44 0.64 -1.28 11.40
N HIS A 45 -0.43 -1.93 10.97
CA HIS A 45 -1.18 -2.92 11.72
C HIS A 45 -1.53 -4.11 10.84
N LEU A 46 -1.82 -5.26 11.46
CA LEU A 46 -2.57 -6.31 10.80
C LEU A 46 -4.05 -5.87 10.61
N PRO A 47 -4.75 -6.33 9.56
CA PRO A 47 -6.14 -5.95 9.30
C PRO A 47 -7.10 -6.40 10.41
N THR A 48 -6.73 -7.42 11.17
CA THR A 48 -7.45 -7.97 12.33
C THR A 48 -7.18 -7.24 13.63
N CYS A 49 -6.35 -6.18 13.61
CA CYS A 49 -6.06 -5.42 14.81
C CYS A 49 -7.21 -4.48 15.15
N ARG A 50 -7.64 -4.43 16.41
CA ARG A 50 -8.65 -3.45 16.87
C ARG A 50 -8.32 -2.00 16.51
N TYR A 51 -7.04 -1.66 16.46
CA TYR A 51 -6.59 -0.32 16.08
C TYR A 51 -6.69 -0.08 14.58
N ALA A 52 -6.50 -1.12 13.76
CA ALA A 52 -6.71 -1.07 12.32
C ALA A 52 -8.19 -0.85 11.97
N GLU A 53 -9.08 -1.56 12.66
CA GLU A 53 -10.53 -1.43 12.49
C GLU A 53 -11.02 -0.02 12.82
N ALA A 54 -10.41 0.61 13.83
CA ALA A 54 -10.68 1.99 14.22
C ALA A 54 -10.12 3.04 13.24
N ILE A 55 -9.24 2.67 12.30
CA ILE A 55 -8.79 3.59 11.25
C ILE A 55 -9.96 3.85 10.31
N ALA A 56 -10.34 5.11 10.16
CA ALA A 56 -11.39 5.50 9.22
C ALA A 56 -10.98 5.11 7.78
N PRO A 57 -11.88 4.56 6.95
CA PRO A 57 -11.54 4.04 5.62
C PRO A 57 -10.76 5.01 4.73
N GLU A 58 -11.09 6.30 4.79
CA GLU A 58 -10.43 7.38 4.06
C GLU A 58 -8.99 7.66 4.52
N ASN A 59 -8.65 7.22 5.73
CA ASN A 59 -7.35 7.38 6.35
C ASN A 59 -6.52 6.09 6.30
N ARG A 60 -7.03 5.00 5.70
CA ARG A 60 -6.31 3.72 5.59
C ARG A 60 -5.32 3.77 4.44
N ILE A 61 -4.08 3.40 4.73
CA ILE A 61 -3.06 3.10 3.72
C ILE A 61 -2.75 1.62 3.81
N TRP A 62 -2.70 0.93 2.68
CA TRP A 62 -2.42 -0.49 2.65
C TRP A 62 -1.03 -0.75 2.09
N PHE A 63 -0.25 -1.55 2.81
CA PHE A 63 1.06 -2.02 2.39
C PHE A 63 0.99 -3.51 2.08
N SER A 64 1.72 -3.93 1.04
CA SER A 64 1.84 -5.33 0.64
C SER A 64 2.84 -6.07 1.52
N SER A 65 3.87 -5.37 2.05
CA SER A 65 4.87 -5.94 2.95
C SER A 65 5.27 -5.01 4.11
N GLU A 66 5.96 -5.55 5.12
CA GLU A 66 6.46 -4.74 6.23
C GLU A 66 7.62 -3.84 5.80
N GLU A 67 8.47 -4.33 4.89
CA GLU A 67 9.60 -3.56 4.36
C GLU A 67 9.10 -2.32 3.62
N GLU A 68 8.00 -2.45 2.89
CA GLU A 68 7.30 -1.34 2.23
C GLU A 68 6.79 -0.32 3.25
N ALA A 69 6.09 -0.79 4.29
CA ALA A 69 5.60 0.07 5.37
C ALA A 69 6.75 0.83 6.05
N ARG A 70 7.85 0.12 6.39
CA ARG A 70 9.02 0.72 7.03
C ARG A 70 9.77 1.67 6.09
N ALA A 71 9.88 1.34 4.80
CA ALA A 71 10.46 2.23 3.79
C ALA A 71 9.62 3.51 3.61
N ALA A 72 8.29 3.41 3.79
CA ALA A 72 7.39 4.55 3.83
C ALA A 72 7.41 5.32 5.18
N GLY A 73 8.24 4.91 6.15
CA GLY A 73 8.39 5.57 7.45
C GLY A 73 7.40 5.12 8.51
N TYR A 74 6.70 4.00 8.31
CA TYR A 74 5.76 3.44 9.27
C TYR A 74 6.43 2.44 10.24
N GLU A 75 5.96 2.44 11.47
CA GLU A 75 6.40 1.59 12.57
C GLU A 75 5.40 0.46 12.85
N PRO A 76 5.87 -0.73 13.25
CA PRO A 76 4.97 -1.82 13.63
C PRO A 76 4.15 -1.45 14.86
N CYS A 77 2.87 -1.81 14.84
CA CYS A 77 2.04 -1.71 16.03
C CYS A 77 2.51 -2.68 17.11
N GLY A 78 2.85 -2.18 18.30
CA GLY A 78 3.28 -3.01 19.43
C GLY A 78 2.21 -3.96 20.00
N VAL A 79 0.94 -3.80 19.60
CA VAL A 79 -0.18 -4.64 20.07
C VAL A 79 -0.41 -5.84 19.16
N CYS A 80 -0.54 -5.63 17.85
CA CYS A 80 -0.70 -6.75 16.91
C CYS A 80 0.63 -7.35 16.45
N LYS A 81 1.76 -6.70 16.73
CA LYS A 81 3.13 -7.15 16.41
C LYS A 81 3.19 -7.79 15.01
N PRO A 82 2.87 -6.99 13.98
CA PRO A 82 2.81 -7.44 12.59
C PRO A 82 4.15 -7.98 12.08
#